data_AF-A0A3C0XHH1-F1
#
_entry.id   AF-A0A3C0XHH1-F1
#
_cell.length_a   1.000
_cell.length_b   1.000
_cell.length_c   1.000
_cell.angle_alpha   90.00
_cell.angle_beta   90.00
_cell.angle_gamma   90.00
#
_symmetry.space_group_name_H-M   'P 1'
#
loop_
_entity.id
_entity.type
_entity.pdbx_description
1 polymer ?
#
loop_
_entity_poly.entity_id
_entity_poly.type
_entity_poly.pdbx_seq_one_letter_code
_entity_poly.pdbx_strand_id
1 'polypeptide(L)'
;MEGEGLLLALAQIGVIVAGFAGVAASLRQRWAASERVQFQVLVVASVAIMFFALLPPVLFYVTHEAQVSVRLASAGYGLYTAQIMTRRVRAFRRARTPLRTYLPLVVGPTVVLVLMVLNVALWGAAGVHALGLLPGLYVATAYFRLFVTPPAPGS
;
A
#
# COMPACT_ATOMS: atom_id res chain seq x y z
N MET A 1 7.27 19.87 8.92
CA MET A 1 6.35 20.00 7.77
C MET A 1 4.91 19.82 8.26
N GLU A 2 3.91 20.54 7.73
CA GLU A 2 2.51 20.26 8.11
C GLU A 2 2.13 18.81 7.78
N GLY A 3 1.42 18.13 8.69
CA GLY A 3 1.01 16.73 8.52
C GLY A 3 2.10 15.68 8.77
N GLU A 4 3.31 16.08 9.16
CA GLU A 4 4.43 15.16 9.44
C GLU A 4 4.10 14.14 10.53
N GLY A 5 3.43 14.54 11.61
CA GLY A 5 3.00 13.61 12.67
C GLY A 5 2.07 12.51 12.16
N LEU A 6 1.17 12.83 11.21
CA LEU A 6 0.29 11.84 10.60
C LEU A 6 1.06 10.87 9.71
N LEU A 7 2.03 11.37 8.93
CA LEU A 7 2.88 10.53 8.09
C LEU A 7 3.75 9.59 8.93
N LEU A 8 4.33 10.08 10.03
CA LEU A 8 5.09 9.25 10.96
C LEU A 8 4.20 8.17 11.60
N ALA A 9 2.98 8.52 12.00
CA ALA A 9 2.02 7.54 12.52
C ALA A 9 1.69 6.46 11.49
N LEU A 10 1.42 6.83 10.23
CA LEU A 10 1.19 5.88 9.15
C LEU A 10 2.42 4.98 8.90
N ALA A 11 3.62 5.54 8.96
CA ALA A 11 4.85 4.77 8.83
C ALA A 11 5.00 3.75 9.95
N GLN A 12 4.76 4.16 11.20
CA GLN A 12 4.78 3.27 12.37
C GLN A 12 3.76 2.15 12.23
N ILE A 13 2.53 2.45 11.80
CA ILE A 13 1.52 1.41 11.55
C ILE A 13 2.01 0.44 10.48
N GLY A 14 2.58 0.93 9.37
CA GLY A 14 3.17 0.09 8.33
C GLY A 14 4.26 -0.86 8.86
N VAL A 15 5.17 -0.35 9.70
CA VAL A 15 6.21 -1.14 10.37
C VAL A 15 5.59 -2.21 11.28
N ILE A 16 4.62 -1.82 12.12
CA ILE A 16 3.97 -2.73 13.06
C ILE A 16 3.27 -3.87 12.31
N VAL A 17 2.49 -3.54 11.26
CA VAL A 17 1.77 -4.56 10.47
C VAL A 17 2.76 -5.48 9.75
N ALA A 18 3.83 -4.95 9.16
CA ALA A 18 4.87 -5.77 8.52
C ALA A 18 5.60 -6.67 9.53
N GLY A 19 5.92 -6.15 10.72
CA GLY A 19 6.58 -6.87 11.80
C GLY A 19 5.72 -8.03 12.32
N PHE A 20 4.46 -7.76 12.64
CA PHE A 20 3.51 -8.80 13.07
C PHE A 20 3.27 -9.84 11.98
N ALA A 21 3.19 -9.43 10.72
CA ALA A 21 3.12 -10.36 9.60
C ALA A 21 4.34 -11.30 9.60
N GLY A 22 5.55 -10.77 9.76
CA GLY A 22 6.79 -11.56 9.81
C GLY A 22 6.82 -12.55 10.97
N VAL A 23 6.39 -12.13 12.17
CA VAL A 23 6.26 -13.03 13.32
C VAL A 23 5.25 -14.14 13.04
N ALA A 24 4.06 -13.79 12.57
CA ALA A 24 3.02 -14.77 12.25
C ALA A 24 3.47 -15.74 11.13
N ALA A 25 4.29 -15.27 10.19
CA ALA A 25 4.89 -16.11 9.17
C ALA A 25 5.92 -17.10 9.74
N SER A 26 6.73 -16.69 10.71
CA SER A 26 7.75 -17.55 11.35
C SER A 26 7.16 -18.72 12.14
N LEU A 27 5.94 -18.56 12.66
CA LEU A 27 5.24 -19.59 13.44
C LEU A 27 4.54 -20.65 12.56
N ARG A 28 4.48 -20.44 11.24
CA ARG A 28 3.72 -21.30 10.32
C ARG A 28 4.65 -22.29 9.61
N GLN A 29 4.51 -23.58 9.93
CA GLN A 29 5.39 -24.65 9.41
C GLN A 29 5.09 -25.08 7.96
N ARG A 30 3.84 -24.94 7.50
CA ARG A 30 3.42 -25.31 6.14
C ARG A 30 2.54 -24.22 5.57
N TRP A 31 2.78 -23.91 4.30
CA TRP A 31 2.16 -22.79 3.60
C TRP A 31 1.44 -23.29 2.36
N ALA A 32 0.14 -22.99 2.27
CA ALA A 32 -0.56 -23.07 0.99
C ALA A 32 -0.05 -21.99 0.03
N ALA A 33 -0.13 -22.25 -1.28
CA ALA A 33 0.31 -21.28 -2.29
C ALA A 33 -0.44 -19.94 -2.19
N SER A 34 -1.74 -19.98 -1.88
CA SER A 34 -2.58 -18.79 -1.65
C SER A 34 -2.11 -17.96 -0.46
N GLU A 35 -1.74 -18.60 0.64
CA GLU A 35 -1.26 -17.94 1.87
C GLU A 35 0.07 -17.23 1.63
N ARG A 36 0.98 -17.82 0.83
CA ARG A 36 2.25 -17.17 0.45
C ARG A 36 2.00 -15.88 -0.33
N VAL A 37 1.06 -15.92 -1.27
CA VAL A 37 0.69 -14.74 -2.07
C VAL A 37 0.05 -13.66 -1.20
N GLN A 38 -0.86 -14.04 -0.29
CA GLN A 38 -1.50 -13.12 0.65
C GLN A 38 -0.48 -12.45 1.58
N PHE A 39 0.45 -13.24 2.13
CA PHE A 39 1.54 -12.72 2.96
C PHE A 39 2.45 -11.78 2.17
N GLN A 40 2.82 -12.13 0.94
CA GLN A 40 3.62 -11.24 0.10
C GLN A 40 2.89 -9.92 -0.19
N VAL A 41 1.58 -9.95 -0.47
CA VAL A 41 0.76 -8.74 -0.64
C VAL A 41 0.78 -7.88 0.62
N LEU A 42 0.55 -8.50 1.78
CA LEU A 42 0.55 -7.86 3.08
C LEU A 42 1.87 -7.15 3.38
N VAL A 43 3.00 -7.86 3.22
CA VAL A 43 4.33 -7.30 3.46
C VAL A 43 4.64 -6.17 2.48
N VAL A 44 4.40 -6.38 1.18
CA VAL A 44 4.68 -5.38 0.14
C VAL A 44 3.83 -4.12 0.34
N ALA A 45 2.55 -4.26 0.72
CA ALA A 45 1.69 -3.12 1.00
C ALA A 45 2.16 -2.36 2.26
N SER A 46 2.47 -3.07 3.34
CA SER A 46 2.89 -2.48 4.61
C SER A 46 4.22 -1.73 4.50
N VAL A 47 5.20 -2.34 3.81
CA VAL A 47 6.51 -1.72 3.54
C VAL A 47 6.37 -0.54 2.59
N ALA A 48 5.50 -0.61 1.58
CA ALA A 48 5.25 0.52 0.69
C ALA A 48 4.65 1.71 1.47
N ILE A 49 3.67 1.48 2.34
CA ILE A 49 3.09 2.55 3.18
C ILE A 49 4.16 3.19 4.04
N MET A 50 4.98 2.39 4.73
CA MET A 50 6.09 2.89 5.53
C MET A 50 7.04 3.75 4.69
N PHE A 51 7.51 3.21 3.57
CA PHE A 51 8.49 3.89 2.72
C PHE A 51 7.93 5.20 2.17
N PHE A 52 6.72 5.18 1.61
CA PHE A 52 6.12 6.37 1.01
C PHE A 52 5.60 7.38 2.03
N ALA A 53 5.27 6.96 3.25
CA ALA A 53 4.97 7.89 4.34
C ALA A 53 6.23 8.66 4.82
N LEU A 54 7.39 8.01 4.82
CA LEU A 54 8.66 8.64 5.21
C LEU A 54 9.33 9.42 4.07
N LEU A 55 8.90 9.20 2.83
CA LEU A 55 9.53 9.80 1.65
C LEU A 55 9.43 11.34 1.61
N PRO A 56 8.29 12.00 1.93
CA PRO A 56 8.24 13.46 1.91
C PRO A 56 9.20 14.14 2.89
N PRO A 57 9.30 13.72 4.18
CA PRO A 57 10.33 14.25 5.08
C PRO A 57 11.76 14.08 4.57
N VAL A 58 12.09 12.91 3.98
CA VAL A 58 13.42 12.66 3.40
C VAL A 58 13.70 13.59 2.21
N LEU A 59 12.72 13.78 1.33
CA LEU A 59 12.85 14.70 0.19
C LEU A 59 12.89 16.17 0.62
N PHE A 60 12.28 16.50 1.76
CA PHE A 60 12.32 17.85 2.32
C PHE A 60 13.74 18.25 2.73
N TYR A 61 14.55 17.32 3.24
CA TYR A 61 15.96 17.59 3.54
C TYR A 61 16.80 17.96 2.29
N VAL A 62 16.36 17.56 1.10
CA VAL A 62 17.08 17.85 -0.15
C VAL A 62 16.51 19.09 -0.83
N THR A 63 15.19 19.15 -0.97
CA THR A 63 14.51 20.21 -1.72
C THR A 63 14.27 21.48 -0.92
N HIS A 64 14.25 21.39 0.42
CA HIS A 64 13.92 22.48 1.34
C HIS A 64 12.54 23.10 1.11
N GLU A 65 11.69 22.46 0.28
CA GLU A 65 10.38 22.94 -0.10
C GLU A 65 9.34 21.83 0.14
N ALA A 66 8.44 22.07 1.10
CA ALA A 66 7.47 21.08 1.55
C ALA A 66 6.54 20.62 0.41
N GLN A 67 6.06 21.55 -0.40
CA GLN A 67 5.11 21.25 -1.47
C GLN A 67 5.77 20.39 -2.56
N VAL A 68 7.00 20.72 -2.97
CA VAL A 68 7.76 19.93 -3.96
C VAL A 68 8.07 18.54 -3.42
N SER A 69 8.47 18.43 -2.15
CA SER A 69 8.73 17.14 -1.49
C SER A 69 7.53 16.21 -1.53
N VAL A 70 6.36 16.74 -1.18
CA VAL A 70 5.11 15.97 -1.18
C VAL A 70 4.68 15.61 -2.60
N ARG A 71 4.83 16.51 -3.58
CA ARG A 71 4.54 16.22 -5.00
C ARG A 71 5.43 15.09 -5.52
N LEU A 72 6.73 15.14 -5.27
CA LEU A 72 7.66 14.10 -5.67
C LEU A 72 7.34 12.76 -4.99
N ALA A 73 7.03 12.76 -3.69
CA ALA A 73 6.62 11.56 -2.98
C ALA A 73 5.29 10.98 -3.53
N SER A 74 4.30 11.82 -3.79
CA SER A 74 3.03 11.42 -4.41
C SER A 74 3.22 10.87 -5.83
N ALA A 75 4.09 11.49 -6.63
CA ALA A 75 4.42 10.99 -7.97
C ALA A 75 5.08 9.62 -7.90
N GLY A 76 6.07 9.45 -7.00
CA GLY A 76 6.73 8.16 -6.76
C GLY A 76 5.74 7.08 -6.33
N TYR A 77 4.85 7.39 -5.39
CA TYR A 77 3.85 6.43 -4.92
C TYR A 77 2.81 6.09 -5.99
N GLY A 78 2.38 7.09 -6.77
CA GLY A 78 1.49 6.89 -7.91
C GLY A 78 2.10 5.97 -8.97
N LEU A 79 3.35 6.22 -9.37
CA LEU A 79 4.07 5.38 -10.34
C LEU A 79 4.23 3.94 -9.83
N TYR A 80 4.63 3.78 -8.57
CA TYR A 80 4.73 2.48 -7.92
C TYR A 80 3.38 1.73 -7.95
N THR A 81 2.30 2.42 -7.58
CA THR A 81 0.95 1.86 -7.57
C THR A 81 0.50 1.45 -8.97
N ALA A 82 0.73 2.30 -9.98
CA ALA A 82 0.43 1.98 -11.38
C ALA A 82 1.21 0.74 -11.87
N GLN A 83 2.49 0.64 -11.52
CA GLN A 83 3.33 -0.50 -11.89
C GLN A 83 2.82 -1.81 -11.26
N ILE A 84 2.49 -1.79 -9.96
CA ILE A 84 1.97 -2.97 -9.26
C ILE A 84 0.59 -3.37 -9.81
N MET A 85 -0.31 -2.41 -9.98
CA MET A 85 -1.65 -2.63 -10.51
C MET A 85 -1.58 -3.26 -11.91
N THR A 86 -0.79 -2.69 -12.82
CA THR A 86 -0.65 -3.22 -14.19
C THR A 86 -0.06 -4.63 -14.21
N ARG A 87 0.98 -4.91 -13.41
CA ARG A 87 1.56 -6.26 -13.29
C ARG A 87 0.55 -7.27 -12.77
N ARG A 88 -0.19 -6.94 -11.70
CA ARG A 88 -1.17 -7.85 -11.08
C ARG A 88 -2.37 -8.07 -11.99
N VAL A 89 -2.95 -7.01 -12.56
CA VAL A 89 -4.07 -7.15 -13.52
C VAL A 89 -3.67 -8.00 -14.73
N ARG A 90 -2.45 -7.81 -15.28
CA ARG A 90 -1.94 -8.67 -16.36
C ARG A 90 -1.84 -10.14 -15.96
N ALA A 91 -1.35 -10.44 -14.75
CA ALA A 91 -1.28 -11.81 -14.24
C ALA A 91 -2.68 -12.44 -14.10
N PHE A 92 -3.64 -11.72 -13.51
CA PHE A 92 -5.01 -12.23 -13.34
C PHE A 92 -5.77 -12.40 -14.66
N ARG A 93 -5.56 -11.50 -15.64
CA ARG A 93 -6.14 -11.64 -16.99
C ARG A 93 -5.61 -12.88 -17.71
N ARG A 94 -4.31 -13.17 -17.59
CA ARG A 94 -3.71 -14.39 -18.17
C ARG A 94 -4.26 -15.65 -17.52
N ALA A 95 -4.55 -15.60 -16.22
CA ALA A 95 -5.12 -16.72 -15.48
C ALA A 95 -6.65 -16.90 -15.66
N ARG A 96 -7.32 -16.10 -16.50
CA ARG A 96 -8.78 -16.13 -16.74
C ARG A 96 -9.63 -16.09 -15.46
N THR A 97 -9.11 -15.41 -14.44
CA THR A 97 -9.74 -15.31 -13.11
C THR A 97 -11.04 -14.49 -13.20
N PRO A 98 -12.12 -14.89 -12.51
CA PRO A 98 -13.39 -14.15 -12.54
C PRO A 98 -13.24 -12.72 -12.01
N LEU A 99 -14.02 -11.80 -12.60
CA LEU A 99 -13.93 -10.35 -12.39
C LEU A 99 -14.05 -9.94 -10.91
N ARG A 100 -14.89 -10.65 -10.16
CA ARG A 100 -15.12 -10.43 -8.73
C ARG A 100 -13.85 -10.62 -7.89
N THR A 101 -12.95 -11.51 -8.31
CA THR A 101 -11.73 -11.84 -7.55
C THR A 101 -10.66 -10.75 -7.65
N TYR A 102 -10.63 -9.97 -8.75
CA TYR A 102 -9.66 -8.88 -8.91
C TYR A 102 -10.25 -7.48 -8.74
N LEU A 103 -11.57 -7.34 -8.51
CA LEU A 103 -12.21 -6.04 -8.28
C LEU A 103 -11.52 -5.22 -7.16
N PRO A 104 -11.19 -5.79 -5.98
CA PRO A 104 -10.50 -5.04 -4.92
C PRO A 104 -9.08 -4.62 -5.31
N LEU A 105 -8.42 -5.41 -6.17
CA LEU A 105 -7.08 -5.15 -6.73
C LEU A 105 -7.09 -4.04 -7.80
N VAL A 106 -8.27 -3.63 -8.26
CA VAL A 106 -8.44 -2.53 -9.22
C VAL A 106 -8.97 -1.29 -8.52
N VAL A 107 -10.05 -1.41 -7.72
CA VAL A 107 -10.72 -0.26 -7.09
C VAL A 107 -9.78 0.47 -6.13
N GLY A 108 -9.12 -0.25 -5.21
CA GLY A 108 -8.20 0.37 -4.24
C GLY A 108 -7.07 1.16 -4.92
N PRO A 109 -6.27 0.53 -5.79
CA PRO A 109 -5.21 1.21 -6.52
C PRO A 109 -5.71 2.35 -7.42
N THR A 110 -6.92 2.25 -7.99
CA THR A 110 -7.49 3.34 -8.81
C THR A 110 -7.77 4.58 -7.95
N VAL A 111 -8.35 4.40 -6.76
CA VAL A 111 -8.56 5.51 -5.81
C VAL A 111 -7.22 6.15 -5.42
N VAL A 112 -6.20 5.33 -5.14
CA VAL A 112 -4.85 5.84 -4.83
C VAL A 112 -4.29 6.64 -6.00
N LEU A 113 -4.40 6.15 -7.24
CA LEU A 113 -3.89 6.84 -8.42
C LEU A 113 -4.57 8.18 -8.64
N VAL A 114 -5.90 8.25 -8.52
CA VAL A 114 -6.65 9.49 -8.65
C VAL A 114 -6.19 10.50 -7.60
N LEU A 115 -6.11 10.10 -6.33
CA LEU A 115 -5.65 10.98 -5.26
C LEU A 115 -4.20 11.44 -5.46
N MET A 116 -3.30 10.56 -5.89
CA MET A 116 -1.91 10.92 -6.15
C MET A 116 -1.76 11.87 -7.33
N VAL A 117 -2.47 11.64 -8.43
CA VAL A 117 -2.44 12.52 -9.61
C VAL A 117 -2.97 13.91 -9.26
N LEU A 118 -4.11 13.98 -8.57
CA LEU A 118 -4.68 15.25 -8.14
C LEU A 118 -3.76 15.97 -7.14
N ASN A 119 -3.14 15.24 -6.21
CA ASN A 119 -2.20 15.86 -5.26
C ASN A 119 -0.96 16.40 -5.96
N VAL A 120 -0.43 15.70 -6.96
CA VAL A 120 0.71 16.20 -7.75
C VAL A 120 0.33 17.45 -8.53
N ALA A 121 -0.83 17.44 -9.18
CA ALA A 121 -1.26 18.51 -10.09
C ALA A 121 -1.73 19.78 -9.36
N LEU A 122 -2.44 19.64 -8.24
CA LEU A 122 -3.17 20.75 -7.64
C LEU A 122 -2.53 21.22 -6.32
N TRP A 123 -2.41 20.33 -5.33
CA TRP A 123 -2.19 20.76 -3.94
C TRP A 123 -0.75 20.61 -3.46
N GLY A 124 -0.10 19.46 -3.73
CA GLY A 124 1.15 19.10 -3.06
C GLY A 124 1.01 19.06 -1.54
N ALA A 125 -0.15 18.66 -1.03
CA ALA A 125 -0.50 18.73 0.38
C ALA A 125 -0.24 17.39 1.08
N ALA A 126 0.41 17.44 2.25
CA ALA A 126 0.74 16.25 3.04
C ALA A 126 -0.51 15.47 3.48
N GLY A 127 -1.62 16.18 3.78
CA GLY A 127 -2.89 15.56 4.14
C GLY A 127 -3.47 14.69 3.00
N VAL A 128 -3.44 15.17 1.76
CA VAL A 128 -3.93 14.39 0.60
C VAL A 128 -2.98 13.22 0.31
N HIS A 129 -1.67 13.40 0.49
CA HIS A 129 -0.71 12.31 0.41
C HIS A 129 -1.03 11.21 1.43
N ALA A 130 -1.23 11.58 2.70
CA ALA A 130 -1.62 10.67 3.77
C ALA A 130 -2.95 9.95 3.48
N LEU A 131 -3.96 10.66 2.98
CA LEU A 131 -5.24 10.06 2.58
C LEU A 131 -5.07 8.99 1.50
N GLY A 132 -4.19 9.20 0.53
CA GLY A 132 -3.92 8.19 -0.49
C GLY A 132 -3.12 6.98 -0.01
N LEU A 133 -2.49 7.04 1.18
CA LEU A 133 -1.88 5.86 1.80
C LEU A 133 -2.91 4.97 2.51
N LEU A 134 -4.05 5.53 2.93
CA LEU A 134 -5.09 4.79 3.67
C LEU A 134 -5.68 3.59 2.92
N PRO A 135 -5.97 3.65 1.60
CA PRO A 135 -6.42 2.47 0.86
C PRO A 135 -5.38 1.35 0.86
N GLY A 136 -4.08 1.68 0.81
CA GLY A 136 -3.00 0.70 0.94
C GLY A 136 -3.01 0.02 2.31
N LEU A 137 -3.25 0.81 3.37
CA LEU A 137 -3.35 0.31 4.73
C LEU A 137 -4.58 -0.57 4.94
N TYR A 138 -5.72 -0.20 4.35
CA TYR A 138 -6.91 -1.03 4.32
C TYR A 138 -6.63 -2.38 3.64
N VAL A 139 -5.94 -2.38 2.50
CA VAL A 139 -5.52 -3.62 1.83
C VAL A 139 -4.62 -4.44 2.75
N ALA A 140 -3.58 -3.85 3.35
CA ALA A 140 -2.70 -4.57 4.26
C ALA A 140 -3.47 -5.21 5.44
N THR A 141 -4.34 -4.45 6.10
CA THR A 141 -5.13 -4.96 7.24
C THR A 141 -6.15 -6.04 6.83
N ALA A 142 -6.78 -5.91 5.67
CA ALA A 142 -7.68 -6.93 5.13
C ALA A 142 -6.94 -8.25 4.85
N TYR A 143 -5.76 -8.20 4.24
CA TYR A 143 -4.95 -9.40 3.99
C TYR A 143 -4.34 -9.97 5.28
N PHE A 144 -4.00 -9.14 6.27
CA PHE A 144 -3.62 -9.61 7.60
C PHE A 144 -4.76 -10.40 8.25
N ARG A 145 -5.99 -9.89 8.21
CA ARG A 145 -7.16 -10.59 8.73
C ARG A 145 -7.38 -11.93 8.04
N LEU A 146 -7.31 -11.97 6.70
CA LEU A 146 -7.43 -13.22 5.94
C LEU A 146 -6.31 -14.21 6.27
N PHE A 147 -5.11 -13.72 6.57
CA PHE A 147 -3.98 -14.54 6.94
C PHE A 147 -4.14 -15.19 8.33
N VAL A 148 -4.70 -14.44 9.30
CA VAL A 148 -4.94 -14.89 10.68
C VAL A 148 -6.20 -15.74 10.78
N THR A 149 -7.28 -15.34 10.12
CA THR A 149 -8.58 -16.05 10.10
C THR A 149 -8.91 -16.48 8.67
N PRO A 150 -8.31 -17.56 8.16
CA PRO A 150 -8.62 -18.05 6.82
C PRO A 150 -10.11 -18.45 6.74
N PRO A 151 -10.82 -18.13 5.65
CA PRO A 151 -12.19 -18.58 5.46
C PRO A 151 -12.25 -20.11 5.40
N ALA A 152 -13.31 -20.69 5.95
CA ALA A 152 -13.50 -22.14 5.97
C ALA A 152 -13.51 -22.70 4.53
N PRO A 153 -12.91 -23.87 4.27
CA PRO A 153 -12.96 -24.47 2.95
C PRO A 153 -14.43 -24.80 2.60
N GLY A 154 -15.02 -24.06 1.66
CA GLY A 154 -16.37 -24.33 1.12
C GLY A 154 -17.39 -23.19 1.21
N SER A 155 -17.02 -21.99 1.68
CA SER A 155 -17.88 -20.79 1.65
C SER A 155 -17.71 -19.95 0.38
#